data_AF-A0A7X6P7Q8-F1
#
_entry.id   AF-A0A7X6P7Q8-F1
#
_cell.length_a   1.000
_cell.length_b   1.000
_cell.length_c   1.000
_cell.angle_alpha   90.00
_cell.angle_beta   90.00
_cell.angle_gamma   90.00
#
_symmetry.space_group_name_H-M   'P 1'
#
loop_
_entity.id
_entity.type
_entity.pdbx_description
1 polymer ?
#
loop_
_entity_poly.entity_id
_entity_poly.type
_entity_poly.pdbx_seq_one_letter_code
_entity_poly.pdbx_strand_id
1 'polypeptide(L)'
;MTALPCFLEADLRDKMVLVRMDHNVVKNGKIKDTMRIDATIPTLLHIYKKGGLPILMTHIGRPYDKKTGTINISEGESVTPVVKYLEEKLQLKGIIPECIASGPEGITDLSPILPAVQKLRAGEVDFVYLPNTRWFKGEEAKDESADILAQRWASFADLYIN
;
A
#
# COMPACT_ATOMS: atom_id res chain seq x y z
N MET A 1 -31.52 0.02 3.50
CA MET A 1 -30.10 -0.36 3.68
C MET A 1 -29.51 -0.52 2.29
N THR A 2 -28.62 0.37 1.89
CA THR A 2 -27.86 0.21 0.65
C THR A 2 -26.90 -0.95 0.86
N ALA A 3 -26.91 -1.96 -0.02
CA ALA A 3 -25.91 -3.02 0.02
C ALA A 3 -24.52 -2.40 -0.13
N LEU A 4 -23.52 -2.92 0.60
CA LEU A 4 -22.14 -2.52 0.38
C LEU A 4 -21.74 -2.89 -1.06
N PRO A 5 -21.13 -1.99 -1.83
CA PRO A 5 -20.66 -2.30 -3.18
C PRO A 5 -19.70 -3.50 -3.16
N CYS A 6 -19.89 -4.44 -4.09
CA CYS A 6 -18.99 -5.59 -4.23
C CYS A 6 -17.93 -5.30 -5.30
N PHE A 7 -16.65 -5.38 -4.94
CA PHE A 7 -15.57 -5.13 -5.91
C PHE A 7 -15.54 -6.13 -7.08
N LEU A 8 -16.12 -7.32 -6.90
CA LEU A 8 -16.21 -8.34 -7.96
C LEU A 8 -17.05 -7.88 -9.16
N GLU A 9 -17.91 -6.89 -8.93
CA GLU A 9 -18.81 -6.29 -9.93
C GLU A 9 -18.26 -4.96 -10.49
N ALA A 10 -17.14 -4.46 -9.95
CA ALA A 10 -16.55 -3.20 -10.39
C ALA A 10 -15.91 -3.32 -11.79
N ASP A 11 -15.95 -2.23 -12.55
CA ASP A 11 -15.16 -2.09 -13.76
C ASP A 11 -13.73 -1.71 -13.40
N LEU A 12 -12.81 -2.66 -13.57
CA LEU A 12 -11.40 -2.51 -13.23
C LEU A 12 -10.51 -2.33 -14.47
N ARG A 13 -11.07 -2.40 -15.68
CA ARG A 13 -10.26 -2.43 -16.90
C ARG A 13 -9.50 -1.12 -17.08
N ASP A 14 -8.18 -1.22 -17.22
CA ASP A 14 -7.26 -0.09 -17.40
C ASP A 14 -7.26 0.93 -16.24
N LYS A 15 -7.82 0.52 -15.08
CA LYS A 15 -7.95 1.35 -13.87
C LYS A 15 -6.80 1.12 -12.91
N MET A 16 -6.31 2.21 -12.31
CA MET A 16 -5.42 2.16 -11.15
C MET A 16 -6.27 1.84 -9.92
N VAL A 17 -5.97 0.72 -9.25
CA VAL A 17 -6.78 0.21 -8.14
C VAL A 17 -5.96 0.29 -6.86
N LEU A 18 -6.29 1.22 -5.97
CA LEU A 18 -5.70 1.28 -4.64
C LEU A 18 -6.35 0.21 -3.76
N VAL A 19 -5.57 -0.74 -3.25
CA VAL A 19 -6.07 -1.86 -2.46
C VAL A 19 -5.45 -1.83 -1.07
N ARG A 20 -6.30 -1.69 -0.07
CA ARG A 20 -5.93 -1.84 1.34
C ARG A 20 -5.90 -3.32 1.69
N MET A 21 -4.74 -3.79 2.16
CA MET A 21 -4.54 -5.17 2.60
C MET A 21 -4.11 -5.21 4.07
N ASP A 22 -4.36 -6.33 4.74
CA ASP A 22 -3.78 -6.64 6.04
C ASP A 22 -2.56 -7.56 5.88
N HIS A 23 -1.39 -6.99 5.65
CA HIS A 23 -0.12 -7.72 5.63
C HIS A 23 0.74 -7.36 6.85
N ASN A 24 0.11 -7.11 8.01
CA ASN A 24 0.81 -6.80 9.26
C ASN A 24 1.45 -8.07 9.88
N VAL A 25 2.43 -8.63 9.17
CA VAL A 25 3.07 -9.92 9.49
C VAL A 25 4.59 -9.84 9.60
N VAL A 26 5.18 -8.67 9.31
CA VAL A 26 6.62 -8.45 9.39
C VAL A 26 7.00 -8.08 10.82
N LYS A 27 8.04 -8.74 11.34
CA LYS A 27 8.66 -8.40 12.61
C LYS A 27 10.17 -8.58 12.52
N ASN A 28 10.92 -7.55 12.87
CA ASN A 28 12.38 -7.49 12.73
C ASN A 28 12.82 -7.80 11.30
N GLY A 29 12.12 -7.22 10.30
CA GLY A 29 12.47 -7.33 8.88
C GLY A 29 12.20 -8.71 8.27
N LYS A 30 11.46 -9.58 8.97
CA LYS A 30 11.13 -10.94 8.50
C LYS A 30 9.63 -11.20 8.60
N ILE A 31 9.05 -11.86 7.61
CA ILE A 31 7.69 -12.39 7.66
C ILE A 31 7.64 -13.49 8.73
N LYS A 32 6.66 -13.42 9.64
CA LYS A 32 6.44 -14.44 10.68
C LYS A 32 5.48 -15.54 10.25
N ASP A 33 4.48 -15.17 9.47
CA ASP A 33 3.45 -16.05 8.93
C ASP A 33 2.95 -15.45 7.61
N THR A 34 2.80 -16.28 6.58
CA THR A 34 2.37 -15.86 5.25
C THR A 34 0.85 -15.85 5.10
N MET A 35 0.09 -16.44 6.04
CA MET A 35 -1.35 -16.66 5.91
C MET A 35 -2.12 -15.40 5.49
N ARG A 36 -1.78 -14.24 6.06
CA ARG A 36 -2.46 -12.98 5.71
C ARG A 36 -2.10 -12.48 4.31
N ILE A 37 -0.86 -12.68 3.86
CA ILE A 37 -0.45 -12.33 2.50
C ILE A 37 -1.11 -13.29 1.51
N ASP A 38 -1.17 -14.58 1.85
CA ASP A 38 -1.77 -15.60 1.00
C ASP A 38 -3.27 -15.40 0.81
N ALA A 39 -3.95 -14.90 1.84
CA ALA A 39 -5.38 -14.59 1.79
C ALA A 39 -5.73 -13.46 0.80
N THR A 40 -4.78 -12.60 0.41
CA THR A 40 -5.03 -11.49 -0.53
C THR A 40 -4.81 -11.86 -1.99
N ILE A 41 -4.16 -13.01 -2.25
CA ILE A 41 -3.85 -13.48 -3.60
C ILE A 41 -5.10 -13.57 -4.49
N PRO A 42 -6.25 -14.12 -4.05
CA PRO A 42 -7.46 -14.18 -4.88
C PRO A 42 -7.95 -12.80 -5.33
N THR A 43 -7.84 -11.77 -4.47
CA THR A 43 -8.18 -10.38 -4.79
C THR A 43 -7.26 -9.83 -5.87
N LEU A 44 -5.94 -10.03 -5.73
CA LEU A 44 -4.96 -9.61 -6.74
C LEU A 44 -5.22 -10.28 -8.09
N LEU A 45 -5.40 -11.60 -8.09
CA LEU A 45 -5.69 -12.36 -9.31
C LEU A 45 -6.98 -11.89 -9.99
N HIS A 46 -8.00 -11.51 -9.22
CA HIS A 46 -9.23 -10.94 -9.78
C HIS A 46 -8.98 -9.59 -10.46
N ILE A 47 -8.23 -8.70 -9.82
CA ILE A 47 -7.87 -7.39 -10.37
C ILE A 47 -7.12 -7.57 -11.70
N TYR A 48 -6.09 -8.43 -11.73
CA TYR A 48 -5.35 -8.72 -12.97
C TYR A 48 -6.25 -9.32 -14.04
N LYS A 49 -7.10 -10.30 -13.70
CA LYS A 49 -8.04 -10.92 -14.64
C LYS A 49 -9.00 -9.91 -15.28
N LYS A 50 -9.34 -8.84 -14.56
CA LYS A 50 -10.21 -7.76 -15.06
C LYS A 50 -9.44 -6.63 -15.76
N GLY A 51 -8.11 -6.72 -15.85
CA GLY A 51 -7.27 -5.70 -16.47
C GLY A 51 -6.99 -4.48 -15.58
N GLY A 52 -7.14 -4.61 -14.27
CA GLY A 52 -6.81 -3.57 -13.31
C GLY A 52 -5.32 -3.54 -12.95
N LEU A 53 -4.88 -2.37 -12.51
CA LEU A 53 -3.48 -2.05 -12.20
C LEU A 53 -3.36 -1.82 -10.69
N PRO A 54 -2.92 -2.80 -9.90
CA PRO A 54 -2.96 -2.73 -8.44
C PRO A 54 -1.86 -1.83 -7.83
N ILE A 55 -2.30 -0.95 -6.94
CA ILE A 55 -1.47 -0.21 -5.98
C ILE A 55 -1.82 -0.75 -4.59
N LEU A 56 -0.90 -1.48 -3.96
CA LEU A 56 -1.13 -2.16 -2.69
C LEU A 56 -0.66 -1.30 -1.53
N MET A 57 -1.39 -1.37 -0.42
CA MET A 57 -0.97 -0.71 0.81
C MET A 57 -1.34 -1.51 2.05
N THR A 58 -0.48 -1.42 3.07
CA THR A 58 -0.71 -2.03 4.37
C THR A 58 0.00 -1.24 5.46
N HIS A 59 -0.39 -1.48 6.71
CA HIS A 59 0.42 -1.08 7.84
C HIS A 59 1.23 -2.27 8.37
N ILE A 60 2.41 -1.98 8.93
CA ILE A 60 3.21 -2.93 9.69
C ILE A 60 3.54 -2.31 11.04
N GLY A 61 3.31 -3.04 12.12
CA GLY A 61 3.67 -2.59 13.46
C GLY A 61 2.97 -1.29 13.86
N ARG A 62 3.59 -0.52 14.75
CA ARG A 62 3.05 0.73 15.33
C ARG A 62 4.19 1.73 15.53
N PRO A 63 4.63 2.40 14.44
CA PRO A 63 5.81 3.28 14.45
C PRO A 63 5.61 4.57 15.27
N TYR A 64 4.36 5.01 15.47
CA TYR A 64 4.06 6.26 16.17
C TYR A 64 4.28 6.15 17.69
N ASP A 65 5.22 6.95 18.21
CA ASP A 65 5.42 7.14 19.64
C ASP A 65 4.54 8.27 20.17
N LYS A 66 3.57 7.92 21.01
CA LYS A 66 2.63 8.87 21.63
C LYS A 66 3.29 9.86 22.60
N LYS A 67 4.45 9.53 23.17
CA LYS A 67 5.15 10.40 24.13
C LYS A 67 5.92 11.50 23.44
N THR A 68 6.58 11.18 22.32
CA THR A 68 7.40 12.12 21.56
C THR A 68 6.67 12.72 20.37
N GLY A 69 5.52 12.14 19.97
CA GLY A 69 4.80 12.51 18.76
C GLY A 69 5.54 12.12 17.47
N THR A 70 6.53 11.22 17.55
CA THR A 70 7.41 10.86 16.43
C THR A 70 6.95 9.57 15.75
N ILE A 71 6.98 9.54 14.42
CA ILE A 71 6.88 8.32 13.63
C ILE A 71 8.27 7.72 13.47
N ASN A 72 8.52 6.58 14.12
CA ASN A 72 9.80 5.88 14.03
C ASN A 72 9.84 4.97 12.81
N ILE A 73 10.70 5.28 11.84
CA ILE A 73 10.91 4.43 10.67
C ILE A 73 12.06 3.47 10.93
N SER A 74 11.82 2.18 10.67
CA SER A 74 12.86 1.16 10.78
C SER A 74 12.68 0.08 9.72
N GLU A 75 13.78 -0.49 9.26
CA GLU A 75 13.78 -1.68 8.40
C GLU A 75 13.01 -2.86 9.01
N GLY A 76 12.90 -2.89 10.34
CA GLY A 76 12.15 -3.89 11.09
C GLY A 76 10.65 -3.93 10.76
N GLU A 77 10.09 -2.81 10.31
CA GLU A 77 8.68 -2.60 9.98
C GLU A 77 8.46 -2.24 8.49
N SER A 78 9.46 -2.53 7.65
CA SER A 78 9.36 -2.31 6.20
C SER A 78 8.46 -3.34 5.51
N VAL A 79 7.82 -2.91 4.42
CA VAL A 79 7.00 -3.77 3.53
C VAL A 79 7.87 -4.60 2.57
N THR A 80 9.17 -4.33 2.47
CA THR A 80 10.09 -5.02 1.56
C THR A 80 10.01 -6.56 1.62
N PRO A 81 9.93 -7.22 2.80
CA PRO A 81 9.78 -8.67 2.85
C PRO A 81 8.47 -9.16 2.20
N VAL A 82 7.38 -8.42 2.35
CA VAL A 82 6.06 -8.74 1.76
C VAL A 82 6.13 -8.63 0.24
N VAL A 83 6.76 -7.58 -0.28
CA VAL A 83 6.93 -7.39 -1.72
C VAL A 83 7.75 -8.53 -2.31
N LYS A 84 8.91 -8.85 -1.73
CA LYS A 84 9.74 -9.97 -2.19
C LYS A 84 8.99 -11.30 -2.20
N TYR A 85 8.19 -11.55 -1.16
CA TYR A 85 7.38 -12.75 -1.09
C TYR A 85 6.32 -12.82 -2.20
N LEU A 86 5.65 -11.71 -2.51
CA LEU A 86 4.69 -11.64 -3.61
C LEU A 86 5.37 -11.81 -4.98
N GLU A 87 6.54 -11.19 -5.18
CA GLU A 87 7.35 -11.32 -6.39
C GLU A 87 7.74 -12.80 -6.64
N GLU A 88 8.28 -13.47 -5.62
CA GLU A 88 8.69 -14.87 -5.70
C GLU A 88 7.48 -15.81 -5.89
N LYS A 89 6.41 -15.60 -5.12
CA LYS A 89 5.26 -16.50 -5.09
C LYS A 89 4.42 -16.43 -6.36
N LEU A 90 4.25 -15.24 -6.92
CA LEU A 90 3.41 -15.00 -8.09
C LEU A 90 4.21 -14.78 -9.38
N GLN A 91 5.55 -14.79 -9.30
CA GLN A 91 6.44 -14.49 -10.43
C GLN A 91 6.14 -13.12 -11.04
N LEU A 92 5.91 -12.14 -10.17
CA LEU A 92 5.58 -10.76 -10.52
C LEU A 92 6.77 -9.83 -10.21
N LYS A 93 6.76 -8.65 -10.80
CA LYS A 93 7.71 -7.57 -10.55
C LYS A 93 7.03 -6.43 -9.80
N GLY A 94 7.42 -6.24 -8.54
CA GLY A 94 6.90 -5.16 -7.70
C GLY A 94 7.79 -3.92 -7.74
N ILE A 95 7.23 -2.78 -7.33
CA ILE A 95 8.00 -1.58 -7.01
C ILE A 95 7.51 -0.94 -5.72
N ILE A 96 8.44 -0.51 -4.87
CA ILE A 96 8.17 0.32 -3.70
C ILE A 96 8.64 1.75 -4.04
N PRO A 97 7.74 2.75 -4.07
CA PRO A 97 8.14 4.14 -4.22
C PRO A 97 9.10 4.59 -3.11
N GLU A 98 10.16 5.32 -3.46
CA GLU A 98 11.14 5.85 -2.50
C GLU A 98 10.59 7.07 -1.73
N CYS A 99 9.51 6.90 -0.99
CA CYS A 99 8.99 7.95 -0.12
C CYS A 99 9.80 8.00 1.17
N ILE A 100 10.63 9.03 1.30
CA ILE A 100 11.54 9.21 2.44
C ILE A 100 10.85 10.07 3.50
N ALA A 101 10.99 9.71 4.78
CA ALA A 101 10.51 10.56 5.86
C ALA A 101 11.35 11.82 6.02
N SER A 102 10.64 12.91 6.31
CA SER A 102 11.26 14.19 6.61
C SER A 102 10.98 14.54 8.08
N GLY A 103 11.96 14.26 8.94
CA GLY A 103 11.86 14.56 10.37
C GLY A 103 10.87 13.68 11.13
N PRO A 104 10.35 14.16 12.28
CA PRO A 104 9.60 13.32 13.22
C PRO A 104 8.18 13.00 12.76
N GLU A 105 7.67 13.71 11.76
CA GLU A 105 6.30 13.57 11.28
C GLU A 105 6.12 12.41 10.28
N GLY A 106 7.21 11.71 9.92
CA GLY A 106 7.20 10.63 8.94
C GLY A 106 7.26 11.13 7.50
N ILE A 107 6.66 10.37 6.59
CA ILE A 107 6.60 10.65 5.16
C ILE A 107 5.55 11.72 4.91
N THR A 108 6.00 12.85 4.35
CA THR A 108 5.15 13.98 3.95
C THR A 108 5.21 14.23 2.44
N ASP A 109 6.24 13.73 1.74
CA ASP A 109 6.32 13.79 0.29
C ASP A 109 5.88 12.46 -0.36
N LEU A 110 4.81 12.54 -1.16
CA LEU A 110 4.25 11.44 -1.94
C LEU A 110 4.61 11.55 -3.43
N SER A 111 5.40 12.55 -3.83
CA SER A 111 5.83 12.72 -5.23
C SER A 111 6.49 11.47 -5.84
N PRO A 112 7.20 10.59 -5.10
CA PRO A 112 7.78 9.36 -5.66
C PRO A 112 6.73 8.31 -6.09
N ILE A 113 5.47 8.44 -5.68
CA ILE A 113 4.40 7.49 -6.06
C ILE A 113 4.05 7.65 -7.55
N LEU A 114 4.06 8.88 -8.08
CA LEU A 114 3.70 9.17 -9.47
C LEU A 114 4.57 8.39 -10.49
N PRO A 115 5.91 8.42 -10.44
CA PRO A 115 6.73 7.66 -11.38
C PRO A 115 6.53 6.14 -11.23
N ALA A 116 6.26 5.62 -10.03
CA ALA A 116 5.95 4.21 -9.84
C ALA A 116 4.62 3.81 -10.52
N VAL A 117 3.59 4.65 -10.37
CA VAL A 117 2.30 4.49 -11.05
C VAL A 117 2.45 4.55 -12.57
N GLN A 118 3.31 5.44 -13.09
CA GLN A 118 3.60 5.52 -14.52
C GLN A 118 4.25 4.25 -15.05
N LYS A 119 5.21 3.67 -14.31
CA LYS A 119 5.83 2.38 -14.67
C LYS A 119 4.81 1.24 -14.68
N LEU A 120 3.89 1.21 -13.73
CA LEU A 120 2.81 0.23 -13.70
C LEU A 120 1.89 0.38 -14.91
N ARG A 121 1.49 1.61 -15.25
CA ARG A 121 0.67 1.90 -16.44
C ARG A 121 1.38 1.51 -17.75
N ALA A 122 2.70 1.65 -17.81
CA ALA A 122 3.52 1.25 -18.95
C ALA A 122 3.75 -0.27 -19.05
N GLY A 123 3.36 -1.05 -18.02
CA GLY A 123 3.61 -2.49 -17.96
C GLY A 123 5.08 -2.84 -17.65
N GLU A 124 5.86 -1.90 -17.11
CA GLU A 124 7.25 -2.15 -16.70
C GLU A 124 7.36 -2.92 -15.37
N VAL A 125 6.28 -2.90 -14.59
CA VAL A 125 6.09 -3.58 -13.30
C VAL A 125 4.65 -4.07 -13.22
N ASP A 126 4.39 -5.10 -12.43
CA ASP A 126 3.07 -5.72 -12.30
C ASP A 126 2.24 -5.11 -11.17
N PHE A 127 2.88 -4.53 -10.15
CA PHE A 127 2.19 -3.83 -9.07
C PHE A 127 3.06 -2.76 -8.41
N VAL A 128 2.41 -1.73 -7.86
CA VAL A 128 3.03 -0.78 -6.93
C VAL A 128 2.69 -1.21 -5.51
N TYR A 129 3.65 -1.17 -4.59
CA TYR A 129 3.42 -1.41 -3.18
C TYR A 129 3.86 -0.17 -2.38
N LEU A 130 2.91 0.55 -1.79
CA LEU A 130 3.23 1.73 -1.01
C LEU A 130 4.05 1.36 0.23
N PRO A 131 4.98 2.23 0.69
CA PRO A 131 5.62 2.08 1.99
C PRO A 131 4.59 1.84 3.11
N ASN A 132 5.05 1.32 4.24
CA ASN A 132 4.20 1.07 5.40
C ASN A 132 3.32 2.30 5.68
N THR A 133 1.99 2.15 5.63
CA THR A 133 1.10 3.32 5.63
C THR A 133 1.21 4.13 6.91
N ARG A 134 1.55 3.50 8.03
CA ARG A 134 1.79 4.19 9.31
C ARG A 134 3.08 5.02 9.31
N TRP A 135 3.89 4.97 8.26
CA TRP A 135 4.99 5.91 8.06
C TRP A 135 4.53 7.25 7.49
N PHE A 136 3.33 7.34 6.90
CA PHE A 136 2.82 8.59 6.34
C PHE A 136 2.17 9.47 7.40
N LYS A 137 2.50 10.75 7.37
CA LYS A 137 1.80 11.76 8.19
C LYS A 137 0.33 11.76 7.83
N GLY A 138 -0.53 11.54 8.83
CA GLY A 138 -1.99 11.55 8.67
C GLY A 138 -2.66 10.19 8.83
N GLU A 139 -1.95 9.07 8.65
CA GLU A 139 -2.57 7.72 8.64
C GLU A 139 -3.30 7.38 9.95
N GLU A 140 -2.71 7.76 11.09
CA GLU A 140 -3.32 7.54 12.42
C GLU A 140 -3.83 8.85 13.06
N ALA A 141 -3.79 9.95 12.32
CA ALA A 141 -4.18 11.27 12.80
C ALA A 141 -5.71 11.40 12.91
N LYS A 142 -6.14 12.38 13.71
CA LYS A 142 -7.56 12.76 13.88
C LYS A 142 -7.80 14.22 13.55
N ASP A 143 -6.85 14.83 12.85
CA ASP A 143 -6.87 16.21 12.38
C ASP A 143 -6.87 16.24 10.84
N GLU A 144 -6.80 17.44 10.27
CA GLU A 144 -6.85 17.68 8.83
C GLU A 144 -5.77 16.91 8.03
N SER A 145 -4.68 16.49 8.67
CA SER A 145 -3.64 15.71 7.98
C SER A 145 -4.13 14.34 7.51
N ALA A 146 -5.14 13.76 8.17
CA ALA A 146 -5.77 12.51 7.72
C ALA A 146 -6.51 12.71 6.38
N ASP A 147 -7.28 13.78 6.26
CA ASP A 147 -8.02 14.10 5.03
C ASP A 147 -7.08 14.47 3.89
N ILE A 148 -6.02 15.22 4.18
CA ILE A 148 -4.98 15.57 3.20
C ILE A 148 -4.30 14.30 2.68
N LEU A 149 -3.94 13.36 3.55
CA LEU A 149 -3.30 12.10 3.14
C LEU A 149 -4.25 11.27 2.26
N ALA A 150 -5.51 11.12 2.68
CA ALA A 150 -6.53 10.38 1.94
C ALA A 150 -6.74 10.97 0.53
N GLN A 151 -6.85 12.30 0.41
CA GLN A 151 -6.97 12.97 -0.89
C GLN A 151 -5.74 12.74 -1.79
N ARG A 152 -4.53 12.79 -1.22
CA ARG A 152 -3.31 12.53 -1.98
C ARG A 152 -3.22 11.10 -2.47
N TRP A 153 -3.53 10.09 -1.64
CA TRP A 153 -3.58 8.71 -2.10
C TRP A 153 -4.63 8.48 -3.17
N ALA A 154 -5.82 9.07 -3.00
CA ALA A 154 -6.89 8.99 -3.99
C ALA A 154 -6.47 9.57 -5.36
N SER A 155 -5.62 10.60 -5.40
CA SER A 155 -5.15 11.19 -6.67
C SER A 155 -4.33 10.24 -7.55
N PHE A 156 -3.83 9.12 -7.01
CA PHE A 156 -3.07 8.12 -7.75
C PHE A 156 -3.91 6.94 -8.25
N ALA A 157 -5.19 6.87 -7.89
CA ALA A 157 -6.06 5.74 -8.16
C ALA A 157 -7.43 6.14 -8.72
N ASP A 158 -8.01 5.27 -9.53
CA ASP A 158 -9.36 5.40 -10.05
C ASP A 158 -10.39 4.74 -9.11
N LEU A 159 -9.99 3.68 -8.42
CA LEU A 159 -10.83 2.94 -7.47
C LEU A 159 -10.08 2.63 -6.18
N TYR A 160 -10.84 2.51 -5.10
CA TYR A 160 -10.38 2.04 -3.80
C TYR A 160 -11.09 0.73 -3.43
N ILE A 161 -10.32 -0.28 -3.01
CA ILE A 161 -10.81 -1.56 -2.49
C ILE A 161 -10.25 -1.75 -1.09
N ASN A 162 -11.10 -2.20 -0.16
CA ASN A 162 -10.76 -2.51 1.22
C ASN A 162 -11.12 -3.96 1.55
#